data_AF-A0A6H1ZEP4-F1
#
_entry.id   AF-A0A6H1ZEP4-F1
#
_cell.length_a   1.000
_cell.length_b   1.000
_cell.length_c   1.000
_cell.angle_alpha   90.00
_cell.angle_beta   90.00
_cell.angle_gamma   90.00
#
_symmetry.space_group_name_H-M   'P 1'
#
loop_
_entity.id
_entity.type
_entity.pdbx_description
1 polymer ?
#
loop_
_entity_poly.entity_id
_entity_poly.type
_entity_poly.pdbx_seq_one_letter_code
_entity_poly.pdbx_strand_id
1 'polypeptide(L)'
;MATVVYNGYTLPNQFSKFKFSNSYTNANFSCQFIITAATEETLVAACAAAETALRQWNKDFSLTFSSTLEYNYSHSNNTGFLAQPSLSIIPNRLQTGTSRAYNFSVNMSLPANQAGYNYRQAGNINLSQDIKGRLILSISGKYTAGGSNSAKDNFDAYGETWANSIASSLGTFEKLSENCSYEQEDKVLNFTFRFQQKLTLSVTYNSYTIPGSYNNFSFSESYESLSMSFDFAVAHASAAAAETALRIYNADLTVSFGGSAMYSYKHSDNTGLLTRPTLRKISNVTENDTLRFYNFSISCQLPANKTSYNYRREGKISTSYDSSRRRSISFSGVYTSGGANTALQNYTAYAKTWANTFLTAFGGTFELVSESPNIEQENKILNFSLVYREILAKQSEANLNESAIVDANCNYAVNLVQKTGISPDYEQIPLTTVSVTYSARIDSELITSETDVEDIYRTTVRPWIVKHAFLVLGLDNFVQSGQNYVIESENYSINPHNYVVSGRLSFNALSDLHQIINVNERITVTKSQGYVNQKIWDGNQHTYNSYIVGAQLRLRRVVSITKASEQARLPREIGGNYVLQNESEDNVIEEIGVGSVNTLSGVAKIVRLYTTTYMQEYLYKVNSLAGSEGEDYYDPRT
;
A
#
# COMPACT_ATOMS: atom_id res chain seq x y z
N MET A 1 -20.46 87.97 0.14
CA MET A 1 -19.38 87.98 -0.88
C MET A 1 -18.37 86.90 -0.53
N ALA A 2 -17.57 86.44 -1.49
CA ALA A 2 -16.43 85.58 -1.22
C ALA A 2 -15.18 86.45 -0.94
N THR A 3 -14.41 86.07 0.07
CA THR A 3 -13.07 86.61 0.35
C THR A 3 -12.10 85.46 0.11
N VAL A 4 -11.10 85.68 -0.75
CA VAL A 4 -10.04 84.71 -1.05
C VAL A 4 -8.75 85.32 -0.56
N VAL A 5 -8.00 84.58 0.24
CA VAL A 5 -6.67 84.96 0.71
C VAL A 5 -5.70 83.89 0.24
N TYR A 6 -4.58 84.31 -0.34
CA TYR A 6 -3.48 83.42 -0.67
C TYR A 6 -2.16 84.05 -0.23
N ASN A 7 -1.33 83.32 0.52
CA ASN A 7 -0.07 83.84 1.07
C ASN A 7 -0.26 85.16 1.87
N GLY A 8 -1.36 85.26 2.63
CA GLY A 8 -1.75 86.47 3.34
C GLY A 8 -2.29 87.62 2.46
N TYR A 9 -2.23 87.51 1.13
CA TYR A 9 -2.76 88.51 0.20
C TYR A 9 -4.24 88.26 -0.10
N THR A 10 -5.10 89.20 0.30
CA THR A 10 -6.54 89.17 0.00
C THR A 10 -6.79 89.66 -1.43
N LEU A 11 -7.39 88.83 -2.29
CA LEU A 11 -7.64 89.18 -3.69
C LEU A 11 -8.72 90.27 -3.80
N PRO A 12 -8.41 91.48 -4.33
CA PRO A 12 -9.34 92.60 -4.44
C PRO A 12 -10.32 92.44 -5.62
N ASN A 13 -11.49 93.08 -5.54
CA ASN A 13 -12.49 93.20 -6.62
C ASN A 13 -12.68 91.92 -7.46
N GLN A 14 -12.98 90.81 -6.80
CA GLN A 14 -13.18 89.52 -7.47
C GLN A 14 -14.38 89.58 -8.42
N PHE A 15 -14.19 89.17 -9.67
CA PHE A 15 -15.30 89.11 -10.62
C PHE A 15 -16.32 88.06 -10.18
N SER A 16 -17.59 88.23 -10.58
CA SER A 16 -18.76 87.45 -10.16
C SER A 16 -18.79 85.96 -10.54
N LYS A 17 -17.66 85.39 -11.00
CA LYS A 17 -17.49 83.96 -11.30
C LYS A 17 -16.08 83.50 -10.90
N PHE A 18 -15.99 82.81 -9.77
CA PHE A 18 -14.87 81.91 -9.46
C PHE A 18 -15.31 80.46 -9.74
N LYS A 19 -14.36 79.54 -9.84
CA LYS A 19 -14.59 78.09 -9.81
C LYS A 19 -13.78 77.52 -8.65
N PHE A 20 -14.43 76.71 -7.83
CA PHE A 20 -13.77 75.89 -6.82
C PHE A 20 -14.22 74.45 -7.04
N SER A 21 -13.27 73.53 -7.08
CA SER A 21 -13.53 72.09 -7.17
C SER A 21 -12.64 71.38 -6.18
N ASN A 22 -13.24 70.66 -5.24
CA ASN A 22 -12.53 69.85 -4.27
C ASN A 22 -12.75 68.36 -4.54
N SER A 23 -11.72 67.56 -4.29
CA SER A 23 -11.72 66.10 -4.33
C SER A 23 -10.98 65.59 -3.09
N TYR A 24 -11.04 64.29 -2.82
CA TYR A 24 -10.35 63.73 -1.65
C TYR A 24 -8.84 64.03 -1.60
N THR A 25 -8.19 64.12 -2.77
CA THR A 25 -6.74 64.25 -2.87
C THR A 25 -6.25 65.62 -3.33
N ASN A 26 -7.11 66.44 -3.94
CA ASN A 26 -6.74 67.76 -4.48
C ASN A 26 -7.90 68.76 -4.42
N ALA A 27 -7.58 70.02 -4.13
CA ALA A 27 -8.46 71.17 -4.29
C ALA A 27 -7.91 72.11 -5.37
N ASN A 28 -8.78 72.57 -6.27
CA ASN A 28 -8.47 73.58 -7.27
C ASN A 28 -9.37 74.80 -7.09
N PHE A 29 -8.76 75.98 -7.07
CA PHE A 29 -9.45 77.26 -7.09
C PHE A 29 -9.02 78.04 -8.33
N SER A 30 -9.95 78.73 -8.98
CA SER A 30 -9.65 79.71 -10.03
C SER A 30 -10.63 80.88 -10.03
N CYS A 31 -10.15 82.08 -10.29
CA CYS A 31 -10.96 83.28 -10.41
C CYS A 31 -10.35 84.28 -11.39
N GLN A 32 -11.16 85.29 -11.74
CA GLN A 32 -10.65 86.53 -12.30
C GLN A 32 -10.79 87.62 -11.24
N PHE A 33 -9.85 88.56 -11.18
CA PHE A 33 -9.93 89.71 -10.27
C PHE A 33 -9.32 90.99 -10.89
N ILE A 34 -9.63 92.16 -10.32
CA ILE A 34 -9.09 93.46 -10.78
C ILE A 34 -8.35 94.16 -9.63
N ILE A 35 -7.13 94.60 -9.88
CA ILE A 35 -6.45 95.58 -9.04
C ILE A 35 -6.79 96.98 -9.59
N THR A 36 -7.27 97.86 -8.71
CA THR A 36 -7.62 99.26 -9.03
C THR A 36 -6.88 100.19 -8.08
N ALA A 37 -6.37 101.32 -8.56
CA ALA A 37 -5.71 102.32 -7.73
C ALA A 37 -6.02 103.75 -8.22
N ALA A 38 -5.73 104.76 -7.39
CA ALA A 38 -6.01 106.16 -7.71
C ALA A 38 -5.04 106.75 -8.76
N THR A 39 -3.82 106.20 -8.86
CA THR A 39 -2.77 106.63 -9.80
C THR A 39 -2.11 105.41 -10.45
N GLU A 40 -1.42 105.62 -11.57
CA GLU A 40 -0.65 104.55 -12.22
C GLU A 40 0.48 104.03 -11.34
N GLU A 41 1.20 104.90 -10.63
CA GLU A 41 2.26 104.52 -9.69
C GLU A 41 1.74 103.61 -8.56
N THR A 42 0.59 103.97 -7.96
CA THR A 42 -0.04 103.14 -6.92
C THR A 42 -0.60 101.84 -7.48
N LEU A 43 -1.05 101.81 -8.74
CA LEU A 43 -1.43 100.58 -9.44
C LEU A 43 -0.22 99.66 -9.63
N VAL A 44 0.92 100.18 -10.09
CA VAL A 44 2.16 99.42 -10.31
C VAL A 44 2.63 98.78 -9.02
N ALA A 45 2.65 99.52 -7.91
CA ALA A 45 2.99 99.00 -6.59
C ALA A 45 2.02 97.89 -6.12
N ALA A 46 0.71 98.10 -6.28
CA ALA A 46 -0.30 97.11 -5.91
C ALA A 46 -0.23 95.83 -6.77
N CYS A 47 0.09 95.97 -8.06
CA CYS A 47 0.34 94.86 -8.98
C CYS A 47 1.60 94.07 -8.59
N ALA A 48 2.70 94.76 -8.28
CA ALA A 48 3.94 94.11 -7.85
C ALA A 48 3.75 93.34 -6.53
N ALA A 49 2.99 93.89 -5.57
CA ALA A 49 2.64 93.19 -4.33
C ALA A 49 1.81 91.91 -4.59
N ALA A 50 0.79 92.00 -5.46
CA ALA A 50 -0.02 90.85 -5.86
C ALA A 50 0.80 89.79 -6.59
N GLU A 51 1.61 90.18 -7.57
CA GLU A 51 2.47 89.26 -8.33
C GLU A 51 3.53 88.59 -7.44
N THR A 52 4.05 89.30 -6.43
CA THR A 52 4.98 88.74 -5.43
C THR A 52 4.29 87.71 -4.55
N ALA A 53 3.10 88.00 -4.02
CA ALA A 53 2.40 87.11 -3.11
C ALA A 53 1.79 85.89 -3.83
N LEU A 54 1.13 86.12 -4.97
CA LEU A 54 0.34 85.12 -5.71
C LEU A 54 1.18 84.23 -6.66
N ARG A 55 2.51 84.41 -6.73
CA ARG A 55 3.41 83.49 -7.45
C ARG A 55 4.20 82.55 -6.55
N GLN A 56 4.21 82.78 -5.23
CA GLN A 56 4.92 81.91 -4.29
C GLN A 56 4.18 80.57 -4.15
N TRP A 57 4.91 79.47 -4.33
CA TRP A 57 4.40 78.12 -4.14
C TRP A 57 4.34 77.78 -2.65
N ASN A 58 3.54 76.77 -2.30
CA ASN A 58 3.51 76.17 -0.96
C ASN A 58 3.09 77.18 0.13
N LYS A 59 2.08 78.00 -0.17
CA LYS A 59 1.52 79.01 0.74
C LYS A 59 0.06 78.75 1.07
N ASP A 60 -0.35 79.27 2.22
CA ASP A 60 -1.69 79.10 2.76
C ASP A 60 -2.76 79.76 1.87
N PHE A 61 -3.86 79.04 1.69
CA PHE A 61 -5.06 79.46 0.96
C PHE A 61 -6.27 79.43 1.91
N SER A 62 -7.07 80.49 1.91
CA SER A 62 -8.37 80.47 2.57
C SER A 62 -9.47 81.09 1.70
N LEU A 63 -10.68 80.56 1.87
CA LEU A 63 -11.88 80.97 1.17
C LEU A 63 -13.04 81.12 2.17
N THR A 64 -13.47 82.35 2.35
CA THR A 64 -14.51 82.77 3.31
C THR A 64 -15.74 83.27 2.55
N PHE A 65 -16.92 82.73 2.86
CA PHE A 65 -18.19 83.19 2.31
C PHE A 65 -19.04 83.86 3.37
N SER A 66 -19.42 85.13 3.15
CA SER A 66 -20.33 85.86 4.06
C SER A 66 -19.88 85.82 5.53
N SER A 67 -18.58 85.98 5.74
CA SER A 67 -17.86 85.90 7.03
C SER A 67 -17.67 84.49 7.62
N THR A 68 -18.20 83.42 7.02
CA THR A 68 -17.90 82.03 7.37
C THR A 68 -16.68 81.53 6.62
N LEU A 69 -15.67 81.01 7.32
CA LEU A 69 -14.49 80.38 6.73
C LEU A 69 -14.87 78.95 6.27
N GLU A 70 -15.08 78.76 4.97
CA GLU A 70 -15.49 77.45 4.42
C GLU A 70 -14.28 76.53 4.14
N TYR A 71 -13.17 77.10 3.66
CA TYR A 71 -11.95 76.35 3.35
C TYR A 71 -10.70 77.04 3.88
N ASN A 72 -9.84 76.28 4.54
CA ASN A 72 -8.57 76.74 5.11
C ASN A 72 -7.46 75.70 4.90
N TYR A 73 -6.70 75.88 3.82
CA TYR A 73 -5.61 75.01 3.40
C TYR A 73 -4.28 75.66 3.75
N SER A 74 -3.70 75.23 4.86
CA SER A 74 -2.46 75.75 5.42
C SER A 74 -1.32 74.75 5.21
N HIS A 75 -0.21 75.24 4.65
CA HIS A 75 0.97 74.44 4.32
C HIS A 75 1.80 74.11 5.58
N SER A 76 1.82 75.01 6.57
CA SER A 76 2.45 74.74 7.87
C SER A 76 1.66 73.71 8.67
N ASN A 77 0.33 73.75 8.62
CA ASN A 77 -0.53 72.86 9.40
C ASN A 77 -0.91 71.55 8.67
N ASN A 78 -0.38 71.33 7.46
CA ASN A 78 -0.66 70.18 6.61
C ASN A 78 -2.16 69.96 6.28
N THR A 79 -2.99 71.02 6.31
CA THR A 79 -4.42 70.91 5.92
C THR A 79 -4.62 71.06 4.40
N GLY A 80 -3.64 71.65 3.72
CA GLY A 80 -3.42 71.52 2.28
C GLY A 80 -2.00 71.95 1.95
N PHE A 81 -1.34 71.20 1.08
CA PHE A 81 0.07 71.39 0.71
C PHE A 81 0.19 71.49 -0.82
N LEU A 82 1.36 71.90 -1.31
CA LEU A 82 1.62 72.03 -2.75
C LEU A 82 0.67 72.97 -3.48
N ALA A 83 0.38 74.11 -2.84
CA ALA A 83 -0.24 75.21 -3.53
C ALA A 83 0.65 75.65 -4.71
N GLN A 84 0.24 75.29 -5.93
CA GLN A 84 0.86 75.65 -7.20
C GLN A 84 0.01 76.74 -7.87
N PRO A 85 0.28 78.02 -7.59
CA PRO A 85 -0.45 79.11 -8.21
C PRO A 85 0.04 79.38 -9.64
N SER A 86 -0.89 79.77 -10.49
CA SER A 86 -0.66 80.34 -11.81
C SER A 86 -1.37 81.70 -11.88
N LEU A 87 -0.62 82.71 -12.29
CA LEU A 87 -1.07 84.10 -12.40
C LEU A 87 -0.72 84.64 -13.78
N SER A 88 -1.74 85.04 -14.54
CA SER A 88 -1.60 85.67 -15.86
C SER A 88 -2.43 86.95 -15.94
N ILE A 89 -1.89 87.97 -16.61
CA ILE A 89 -2.60 89.22 -16.89
C ILE A 89 -3.65 88.93 -17.98
N ILE A 90 -4.84 89.52 -17.87
CA ILE A 90 -5.88 89.45 -18.91
C ILE A 90 -5.69 90.63 -19.87
N PRO A 91 -5.24 90.43 -21.12
CA PRO A 91 -5.01 91.53 -22.06
C PRO A 91 -6.30 92.27 -22.39
N ASN A 92 -6.20 93.58 -22.65
CA ASN A 92 -7.26 94.44 -23.21
C ASN A 92 -8.56 94.52 -22.39
N ARG A 93 -8.61 93.99 -21.16
CA ARG A 93 -9.78 94.07 -20.27
C ARG A 93 -9.47 95.01 -19.10
N LEU A 94 -10.01 96.22 -19.18
CA LEU A 94 -9.91 97.26 -18.14
C LEU A 94 -8.45 97.64 -17.80
N GLN A 95 -7.58 97.81 -18.81
CA GLN A 95 -6.23 98.36 -18.61
C GLN A 95 -6.26 99.89 -18.82
N THR A 96 -6.82 100.62 -17.87
CA THR A 96 -7.12 102.06 -17.98
C THR A 96 -6.06 102.99 -17.37
N GLY A 97 -4.81 102.52 -17.22
CA GLY A 97 -3.76 103.19 -16.44
C GLY A 97 -3.96 103.12 -14.92
N THR A 98 -5.20 103.07 -14.45
CA THR A 98 -5.62 102.98 -13.04
C THR A 98 -6.18 101.61 -12.63
N SER A 99 -6.27 100.65 -13.57
CA SER A 99 -6.68 99.28 -13.27
C SER A 99 -5.98 98.21 -14.11
N ARG A 100 -5.91 96.98 -13.59
CA ARG A 100 -5.35 95.79 -14.26
C ARG A 100 -6.08 94.51 -13.83
N ALA A 101 -6.46 93.67 -14.79
CA ALA A 101 -7.18 92.43 -14.56
C ALA A 101 -6.27 91.19 -14.66
N TYR A 102 -6.53 90.18 -13.83
CA TYR A 102 -5.74 88.95 -13.72
C TYR A 102 -6.64 87.69 -13.75
N ASN A 103 -6.14 86.61 -14.37
CA ASN A 103 -6.56 85.25 -14.06
C ASN A 103 -5.64 84.70 -12.97
N PHE A 104 -6.22 84.20 -11.89
CA PHE A 104 -5.51 83.45 -10.86
C PHE A 104 -6.11 82.05 -10.74
N SER A 105 -5.27 81.04 -10.63
CA SER A 105 -5.68 79.69 -10.27
C SER A 105 -4.62 79.06 -9.38
N VAL A 106 -5.04 78.25 -8.40
CA VAL A 106 -4.14 77.47 -7.54
C VAL A 106 -4.66 76.04 -7.46
N ASN A 107 -3.76 75.08 -7.71
CA ASN A 107 -3.97 73.67 -7.44
C ASN A 107 -3.27 73.34 -6.12
N MET A 108 -3.89 72.53 -5.26
CA MET A 108 -3.41 72.15 -3.93
C MET A 108 -3.66 70.66 -3.75
N SER A 109 -2.69 69.93 -3.20
CA SER A 109 -2.90 68.56 -2.74
C SER A 109 -3.39 68.56 -1.29
N LEU A 110 -4.27 67.62 -0.97
CA LEU A 110 -4.89 67.50 0.35
C LEU A 110 -4.36 66.27 1.11
N PRO A 111 -4.33 66.32 2.45
CA PRO A 111 -4.02 65.17 3.29
C PRO A 111 -5.06 64.06 3.07
N ALA A 112 -4.61 62.81 2.96
CA ALA A 112 -5.48 61.64 2.84
C ALA A 112 -6.13 61.27 4.20
N ASN A 113 -6.90 62.19 4.76
CA ASN A 113 -7.44 62.15 6.12
C ASN A 113 -8.73 61.33 6.29
N GLN A 114 -9.11 60.48 5.32
CA GLN A 114 -10.30 59.63 5.44
C GLN A 114 -10.12 58.61 6.58
N ALA A 115 -11.13 58.48 7.43
CA ALA A 115 -11.15 57.51 8.52
C ALA A 115 -10.86 56.08 7.99
N GLY A 116 -9.96 55.36 8.67
CA GLY A 116 -9.51 54.02 8.27
C GLY A 116 -8.33 53.99 7.27
N TYR A 117 -7.95 55.12 6.66
CA TYR A 117 -6.80 55.19 5.75
C TYR A 117 -5.52 55.73 6.39
N ASN A 118 -5.62 56.42 7.54
CA ASN A 118 -4.48 56.90 8.33
C ASN A 118 -3.43 57.66 7.49
N TYR A 119 -3.87 58.59 6.64
CA TYR A 119 -3.03 59.36 5.71
C TYR A 119 -2.37 58.56 4.56
N ARG A 120 -2.76 57.30 4.35
CA ARG A 120 -2.45 56.55 3.11
C ARG A 120 -3.35 57.01 1.97
N GLN A 121 -2.75 57.64 0.97
CA GLN A 121 -3.42 58.12 -0.24
C GLN A 121 -3.60 57.01 -1.29
N ALA A 122 -2.64 56.09 -1.38
CA ALA A 122 -2.68 54.97 -2.32
C ALA A 122 -1.94 53.75 -1.77
N GLY A 123 -2.34 52.57 -2.22
CA GLY A 123 -1.66 51.30 -1.95
C GLY A 123 -1.84 50.35 -3.14
N ASN A 124 -0.79 49.63 -3.50
CA ASN A 124 -0.77 48.60 -4.53
C ASN A 124 -0.09 47.34 -3.97
N ILE A 125 -0.61 46.17 -4.31
CA ILE A 125 -0.14 44.87 -3.82
C ILE A 125 0.10 44.00 -5.06
N ASN A 126 1.36 43.72 -5.36
CA ASN A 126 1.74 42.88 -6.48
C ASN A 126 2.31 41.56 -5.95
N LEU A 127 1.72 40.44 -6.36
CA LEU A 127 2.23 39.10 -6.06
C LEU A 127 2.89 38.53 -7.33
N SER A 128 4.08 37.99 -7.18
CA SER A 128 4.89 37.42 -8.26
C SER A 128 5.61 36.16 -7.76
N GLN A 129 6.29 35.43 -8.64
CA GLN A 129 7.16 34.30 -8.26
C GLN A 129 8.61 34.59 -8.65
N ASP A 130 9.56 34.15 -7.84
CA ASP A 130 10.97 34.14 -8.23
C ASP A 130 11.36 32.89 -9.03
N ILE A 131 12.61 32.83 -9.47
CA ILE A 131 13.17 31.69 -10.23
C ILE A 131 13.20 30.36 -9.45
N LYS A 132 12.90 30.36 -8.14
CA LYS A 132 12.78 29.18 -7.27
C LYS A 132 11.33 28.85 -6.94
N GLY A 133 10.36 29.52 -7.57
CA GLY A 133 8.93 29.35 -7.30
C GLY A 133 8.43 29.99 -6.00
N ARG A 134 9.28 30.75 -5.28
CA ARG A 134 8.88 31.45 -4.04
C ARG A 134 8.00 32.63 -4.39
N LEU A 135 6.90 32.84 -3.65
CA LEU A 135 6.11 34.05 -3.81
C LEU A 135 6.93 35.27 -3.36
N ILE A 136 6.99 36.29 -4.22
CA ILE A 136 7.53 37.61 -3.94
C ILE A 136 6.35 38.58 -3.90
N LEU A 137 6.11 39.14 -2.71
CA LEU A 137 5.04 40.09 -2.43
C LEU A 137 5.65 41.50 -2.40
N SER A 138 5.22 42.37 -3.31
CA SER A 138 5.65 43.77 -3.39
C SER A 138 4.48 44.68 -3.01
N ILE A 139 4.58 45.34 -1.87
CA ILE A 139 3.59 46.29 -1.38
C ILE A 139 4.15 47.70 -1.56
N SER A 140 3.51 48.51 -2.38
CA SER A 140 3.90 49.91 -2.60
C SER A 140 2.73 50.85 -2.31
N GLY A 141 3.01 52.12 -2.05
CA GLY A 141 1.95 53.08 -1.76
C GLY A 141 2.47 54.49 -1.51
N LYS A 142 1.54 55.37 -1.13
CA LYS A 142 1.79 56.79 -0.88
C LYS A 142 1.15 57.23 0.44
N TYR A 143 1.92 57.85 1.30
CA TYR A 143 1.46 58.56 2.50
C TYR A 143 1.58 60.08 2.33
N THR A 144 0.70 60.81 2.97
CA THR A 144 0.70 62.29 3.01
C THR A 144 0.94 62.80 4.42
N ALA A 145 1.52 64.00 4.55
CA ALA A 145 1.46 64.76 5.79
C ALA A 145 0.00 65.11 6.14
N GLY A 146 -0.28 65.37 7.42
CA GLY A 146 -1.61 65.70 7.91
C GLY A 146 -1.71 65.57 9.44
N GLY A 147 -2.55 66.39 10.07
CA GLY A 147 -2.75 66.36 11.53
C GLY A 147 -1.48 66.67 12.33
N SER A 148 -0.80 67.77 11.98
CA SER A 148 0.52 68.18 12.49
C SER A 148 1.71 67.27 12.14
N ASN A 149 1.47 66.02 11.76
CA ASN A 149 2.50 65.05 11.36
C ASN A 149 3.01 65.28 9.93
N SER A 150 4.29 65.01 9.68
CA SER A 150 4.87 64.87 8.33
C SER A 150 4.39 63.58 7.64
N ALA A 151 4.69 63.41 6.36
CA ALA A 151 4.41 62.14 5.69
C ALA A 151 5.25 60.99 6.26
N LYS A 152 6.43 61.29 6.83
CA LYS A 152 7.26 60.32 7.52
C LYS A 152 6.60 59.83 8.80
N ASP A 153 6.18 60.74 9.68
CA ASP A 153 5.62 60.36 10.99
C ASP A 153 4.35 59.50 10.82
N ASN A 154 3.53 59.82 9.82
CA ASN A 154 2.35 59.03 9.46
C ASN A 154 2.71 57.65 8.87
N PHE A 155 3.80 57.54 8.10
CA PHE A 155 4.29 56.26 7.59
C PHE A 155 4.93 55.40 8.69
N ASP A 156 5.77 55.98 9.54
CA ASP A 156 6.40 55.29 10.66
C ASP A 156 5.33 54.74 11.63
N ALA A 157 4.27 55.51 11.90
CA ALA A 157 3.18 55.09 12.78
C ALA A 157 2.27 53.98 12.19
N TYR A 158 2.05 53.95 10.87
CA TYR A 158 0.98 53.15 10.26
C TYR A 158 1.38 52.32 9.03
N GLY A 159 2.38 52.74 8.27
CA GLY A 159 2.78 52.17 6.97
C GLY A 159 3.39 50.78 7.09
N GLU A 160 4.41 50.60 7.94
CA GLU A 160 5.01 49.29 8.15
C GLU A 160 4.03 48.29 8.80
N THR A 161 3.25 48.74 9.79
CA THR A 161 2.19 47.93 10.42
C THR A 161 1.15 47.45 9.40
N TRP A 162 0.75 48.30 8.45
CA TRP A 162 -0.18 47.93 7.38
C TRP A 162 0.44 46.96 6.36
N ALA A 163 1.69 47.19 5.95
CA ALA A 163 2.38 46.27 5.04
C ALA A 163 2.59 44.88 5.66
N ASN A 164 2.99 44.83 6.93
CA ASN A 164 3.17 43.57 7.67
C ASN A 164 1.85 42.83 7.91
N SER A 165 0.72 43.53 8.10
CA SER A 165 -0.58 42.86 8.26
C SER A 165 -1.07 42.21 6.96
N ILE A 166 -0.80 42.82 5.80
CA ILE A 166 -1.04 42.21 4.48
C ILE A 166 -0.11 41.02 4.24
N ALA A 167 1.19 41.15 4.55
CA ALA A 167 2.13 40.05 4.41
C ALA A 167 1.71 38.84 5.27
N SER A 168 1.31 39.08 6.52
CA SER A 168 0.89 38.04 7.47
C SER A 168 -0.42 37.35 7.06
N SER A 169 -1.37 38.06 6.43
CA SER A 169 -2.62 37.45 5.98
C SER A 169 -2.45 36.59 4.71
N LEU A 170 -1.36 36.77 3.98
CA LEU A 170 -0.98 35.95 2.82
C LEU A 170 -0.05 34.77 3.18
N GLY A 171 0.50 34.73 4.39
CA GLY A 171 1.30 33.62 4.92
C GLY A 171 2.59 34.07 5.63
N THR A 172 3.55 33.17 5.77
CA THR A 172 4.85 33.49 6.37
C THR A 172 5.77 34.15 5.33
N PHE A 173 6.01 35.44 5.49
CA PHE A 173 6.86 36.25 4.62
C PHE A 173 8.00 36.89 5.40
N GLU A 174 9.18 37.03 4.77
CA GLU A 174 10.32 37.79 5.29
C GLU A 174 10.55 39.06 4.46
N LYS A 175 10.82 40.19 5.13
CA LYS A 175 11.09 41.49 4.50
C LYS A 175 12.47 41.45 3.83
N LEU A 176 12.50 41.53 2.49
CA LEU A 176 13.74 41.58 1.70
C LEU A 176 14.32 42.99 1.63
N SER A 177 13.46 43.98 1.41
CA SER A 177 13.89 45.37 1.20
C SER A 177 12.77 46.35 1.51
N GLU A 178 13.15 47.55 1.92
CA GLU A 178 12.31 48.73 2.05
C GLU A 178 12.95 49.87 1.29
N ASN A 179 12.19 50.48 0.38
CA ASN A 179 12.59 51.69 -0.33
C ASN A 179 11.56 52.78 -0.06
N CYS A 180 11.98 53.89 0.51
CA CYS A 180 11.14 55.05 0.80
C CYS A 180 11.75 56.28 0.09
N SER A 181 10.94 57.01 -0.66
CA SER A 181 11.32 58.24 -1.36
C SER A 181 10.39 59.37 -0.98
N TYR A 182 10.98 60.48 -0.56
CA TYR A 182 10.28 61.67 -0.13
C TYR A 182 10.12 62.62 -1.30
N GLU A 183 8.93 63.20 -1.43
CA GLU A 183 8.65 64.26 -2.39
C GLU A 183 8.13 65.47 -1.62
N GLN A 184 8.22 66.64 -2.26
CA GLN A 184 7.30 67.74 -1.94
C GLN A 184 7.44 68.27 -0.50
N GLU A 185 8.66 68.59 -0.05
CA GLU A 185 8.97 69.09 1.31
C GLU A 185 8.50 68.14 2.43
N ASP A 186 8.75 66.84 2.26
CA ASP A 186 8.34 65.76 3.18
C ASP A 186 6.83 65.70 3.45
N LYS A 187 6.02 66.36 2.60
CA LYS A 187 4.55 66.29 2.61
C LYS A 187 4.03 65.03 1.91
N VAL A 188 4.88 64.34 1.15
CA VAL A 188 4.59 63.07 0.48
C VAL A 188 5.72 62.07 0.68
N LEU A 189 5.35 60.84 0.99
CA LEU A 189 6.24 59.69 1.05
C LEU A 189 5.70 58.59 0.14
N ASN A 190 6.46 58.20 -0.87
CA ASN A 190 6.19 56.98 -1.64
C ASN A 190 7.06 55.85 -1.07
N PHE A 191 6.49 54.66 -0.88
CA PHE A 191 7.20 53.50 -0.33
C PHE A 191 7.04 52.27 -1.21
N THR A 192 7.98 51.33 -1.09
CA THR A 192 7.89 49.97 -1.61
C THR A 192 8.59 49.01 -0.66
N PHE A 193 7.81 48.15 -0.02
CA PHE A 193 8.30 46.95 0.65
C PHE A 193 8.32 45.79 -0.34
N ARG A 194 9.39 44.99 -0.29
CA ARG A 194 9.41 43.66 -0.92
C ARG A 194 9.57 42.61 0.15
N PHE A 195 8.72 41.60 0.10
CA PHE A 195 8.76 40.42 0.94
C PHE A 195 8.94 39.18 0.08
N GLN A 196 9.55 38.14 0.66
CA GLN A 196 9.70 36.82 0.07
C GLN A 196 9.02 35.80 0.98
N GLN A 197 8.32 34.84 0.38
CA GLN A 197 7.72 33.75 1.14
C GLN A 197 8.82 32.94 1.82
N LYS A 198 8.73 32.85 3.15
CA LYS A 198 9.63 32.04 3.96
C LYS A 198 9.18 30.59 3.85
N LEU A 199 9.68 29.90 2.83
CA LEU A 199 9.50 28.46 2.67
C LEU A 199 10.36 27.73 3.70
N THR A 200 9.83 27.62 4.91
CA THR A 200 10.38 26.77 5.96
C THR A 200 10.24 25.31 5.52
N LEU A 201 11.33 24.74 5.04
CA LEU A 201 11.53 23.30 5.02
C LEU A 201 11.52 22.80 6.47
N SER A 202 10.88 21.67 6.73
CA SER A 202 10.83 21.04 8.05
C SER A 202 10.96 19.54 7.85
N VAL A 203 12.05 18.95 8.35
CA VAL A 203 12.26 17.51 8.34
C VAL A 203 11.97 16.98 9.73
N THR A 204 10.96 16.13 9.84
CA THR A 204 10.63 15.40 11.07
C THR A 204 10.98 13.93 10.85
N TYR A 205 11.81 13.38 11.72
CA TYR A 205 12.16 11.96 11.71
C TYR A 205 11.90 11.35 13.08
N ASN A 206 11.20 10.21 13.10
CA ASN A 206 10.49 9.72 14.28
C ASN A 206 9.60 10.84 14.86
N SER A 207 9.78 11.20 16.13
CA SER A 207 9.11 12.33 16.79
C SER A 207 9.93 13.63 16.81
N TYR A 208 11.14 13.63 16.24
CA TYR A 208 12.05 14.78 16.30
C TYR A 208 11.99 15.63 15.04
N THR A 209 11.49 16.86 15.19
CA THR A 209 11.55 17.89 14.14
C THR A 209 12.90 18.58 14.18
N ILE A 210 13.65 18.47 13.08
CA ILE A 210 14.99 19.03 12.97
C ILE A 210 14.90 20.57 12.87
N PRO A 211 15.61 21.33 13.74
CA PRO A 211 15.51 22.79 13.76
C PRO A 211 16.05 23.42 12.46
N GLY A 212 15.33 24.43 11.97
CA GLY A 212 15.45 24.92 10.60
C GLY A 212 16.67 25.81 10.34
N SER A 213 17.70 25.23 9.72
CA SER A 213 18.56 25.85 8.70
C SER A 213 19.41 24.74 8.06
N TYR A 214 19.06 24.34 6.84
CA TYR A 214 19.68 23.19 6.17
C TYR A 214 20.71 23.67 5.15
N ASN A 215 21.98 23.38 5.41
CA ASN A 215 23.06 23.57 4.44
C ASN A 215 23.27 22.27 3.66
N ASN A 216 23.84 22.36 2.45
CA ASN A 216 24.17 21.20 1.61
C ASN A 216 23.00 20.22 1.39
N PHE A 217 21.77 20.74 1.33
CA PHE A 217 20.58 19.91 1.16
C PHE A 217 20.56 19.23 -0.21
N SER A 218 20.48 17.90 -0.17
CA SER A 218 20.36 17.01 -1.30
C SER A 218 19.17 16.08 -1.09
N PHE A 219 18.40 15.87 -2.15
CA PHE A 219 17.23 14.99 -2.16
C PHE A 219 17.18 14.29 -3.51
N SER A 220 16.99 12.97 -3.48
CA SER A 220 16.87 12.13 -4.67
C SER A 220 15.84 11.05 -4.40
N GLU A 221 14.78 11.04 -5.20
CA GLU A 221 13.72 10.05 -5.18
C GLU A 221 13.74 9.24 -6.48
N SER A 222 13.60 7.93 -6.34
CA SER A 222 13.51 6.94 -7.41
C SER A 222 12.32 6.03 -7.13
N TYR A 223 11.92 5.19 -8.09
CA TYR A 223 10.80 4.26 -7.90
C TYR A 223 10.97 3.32 -6.69
N GLU A 224 12.21 2.94 -6.36
CA GLU A 224 12.49 1.91 -5.35
C GLU A 224 13.07 2.49 -4.06
N SER A 225 13.54 3.74 -4.08
CA SER A 225 14.22 4.34 -2.94
C SER A 225 14.20 5.86 -2.96
N LEU A 226 14.24 6.43 -1.77
CA LEU A 226 14.48 7.83 -1.51
C LEU A 226 15.77 7.98 -0.70
N SER A 227 16.54 9.02 -1.01
CA SER A 227 17.70 9.43 -0.24
C SER A 227 17.69 10.95 -0.04
N MET A 228 18.05 11.39 1.16
CA MET A 228 18.13 12.79 1.51
C MET A 228 19.29 13.02 2.47
N SER A 229 20.12 14.05 2.22
CA SER A 229 21.17 14.46 3.16
C SER A 229 21.30 15.96 3.23
N PHE A 230 21.60 16.47 4.43
CA PHE A 230 21.83 17.88 4.71
C PHE A 230 22.63 18.05 6.00
N ASP A 231 23.22 19.23 6.14
CA ASP A 231 23.85 19.68 7.38
C ASP A 231 22.88 20.59 8.16
N PHE A 232 22.80 20.41 9.47
CA PHE A 232 22.00 21.26 10.36
C PHE A 232 22.75 21.58 11.66
N ALA A 233 22.33 22.64 12.33
CA ALA A 233 22.81 23.01 13.66
C ALA A 233 21.72 22.78 14.71
N VAL A 234 22.11 22.27 15.88
CA VAL A 234 21.20 22.09 17.03
C VAL A 234 21.84 22.69 18.28
N ALA A 235 21.02 23.29 19.14
CA ALA A 235 21.48 23.82 20.42
C ALA A 235 22.07 22.70 21.29
N HIS A 236 23.13 22.99 22.06
CA HIS A 236 23.83 22.00 22.88
C HIS A 236 22.88 21.18 23.76
N ALA A 237 21.92 21.85 24.44
CA ALA A 237 20.93 21.22 25.31
C ALA A 237 19.97 20.25 24.58
N SER A 238 19.77 20.43 23.27
CA SER A 238 18.89 19.59 22.44
C SER A 238 19.65 18.51 21.65
N ALA A 239 20.99 18.52 21.67
CA ALA A 239 21.81 17.60 20.89
C ALA A 239 21.60 16.13 21.27
N ALA A 240 21.47 15.80 22.56
CA ALA A 240 21.23 14.43 23.02
C ALA A 240 19.86 13.88 22.53
N ALA A 241 18.83 14.72 22.47
CA ALA A 241 17.53 14.35 21.93
C ALA A 241 17.60 14.10 20.41
N ALA A 242 18.32 14.97 19.68
CA ALA A 242 18.58 14.78 18.26
C ALA A 242 19.36 13.49 17.98
N GLU A 243 20.46 13.24 18.70
CA GLU A 243 21.27 12.02 18.56
C GLU A 243 20.49 10.75 18.90
N THR A 244 19.56 10.82 19.86
CA THR A 244 18.69 9.68 20.21
C THR A 244 17.67 9.40 19.11
N ALA A 245 16.94 10.41 18.66
CA ALA A 245 15.87 10.22 17.67
C ALA A 245 16.39 9.91 16.25
N LEU A 246 17.44 10.62 15.81
CA LEU A 246 17.98 10.55 14.44
C LEU A 246 18.89 9.34 14.21
N ARG A 247 19.03 8.43 15.17
CA ARG A 247 19.74 7.15 15.03
C ARG A 247 18.81 5.92 14.98
N ILE A 248 17.51 6.10 15.26
CA ILE A 248 16.55 4.99 15.28
C ILE A 248 16.30 4.53 13.84
N TYR A 249 16.56 3.26 13.55
CA TYR A 249 16.20 2.66 12.26
C TYR A 249 14.70 2.39 12.18
N ASN A 250 14.14 2.31 10.97
CA ASN A 250 12.73 1.97 10.75
C ASN A 250 11.71 2.93 11.40
N ALA A 251 12.08 4.21 11.59
CA ALA A 251 11.15 5.24 12.05
C ALA A 251 10.57 6.06 10.87
N ASP A 252 9.47 6.75 11.15
CA ASP A 252 8.74 7.57 10.20
C ASP A 252 9.54 8.81 9.76
N LEU A 253 9.40 9.21 8.50
CA LEU A 253 9.99 10.40 7.90
C LEU A 253 8.88 11.29 7.31
N THR A 254 8.78 12.52 7.79
CA THR A 254 7.93 13.56 7.19
C THR A 254 8.81 14.72 6.71
N VAL A 255 8.65 15.11 5.45
CA VAL A 255 9.28 16.32 4.89
C VAL A 255 8.18 17.29 4.53
N SER A 256 8.12 18.40 5.27
CA SER A 256 7.13 19.46 5.09
C SER A 256 7.76 20.72 4.52
N PHE A 257 7.01 21.44 3.70
CA PHE A 257 7.47 22.65 3.02
C PHE A 257 6.38 23.72 3.13
N GLY A 258 6.70 24.85 3.77
CA GLY A 258 5.70 25.89 4.06
C GLY A 258 4.62 25.44 5.07
N GLY A 259 4.90 24.40 5.87
CA GLY A 259 3.97 23.83 6.85
C GLY A 259 3.14 22.65 6.34
N SER A 260 3.00 22.48 5.03
CA SER A 260 2.33 21.31 4.43
C SER A 260 3.30 20.14 4.28
N ALA A 261 2.88 18.92 4.65
CA ALA A 261 3.66 17.70 4.39
C ALA A 261 3.70 17.42 2.88
N MET A 262 4.88 17.55 2.26
CA MET A 262 5.11 17.16 0.87
C MET A 262 5.31 15.66 0.75
N TYR A 263 6.01 15.08 1.73
CA TYR A 263 6.33 13.67 1.80
C TYR A 263 6.06 13.12 3.21
N SER A 264 5.44 11.95 3.30
CA SER A 264 5.08 11.29 4.55
C SER A 264 5.26 9.77 4.41
N TYR A 265 6.45 9.31 4.78
CA TYR A 265 6.87 7.92 4.69
C TYR A 265 6.88 7.31 6.08
N LYS A 266 5.89 6.48 6.37
CA LYS A 266 5.73 5.82 7.66
C LYS A 266 6.06 4.35 7.55
N HIS A 267 6.75 3.83 8.56
CA HIS A 267 7.11 2.42 8.64
C HIS A 267 5.90 1.57 9.03
N SER A 268 4.99 2.07 9.86
CA SER A 268 3.72 1.38 10.21
C SER A 268 2.84 1.15 8.98
N ASP A 269 2.65 2.19 8.17
CA ASP A 269 1.66 2.22 7.09
C ASP A 269 2.21 1.62 5.78
N ASN A 270 3.46 1.14 5.80
CA ASN A 270 4.23 0.64 4.64
C ASN A 270 4.38 1.65 3.50
N THR A 271 4.34 2.96 3.80
CA THR A 271 4.62 4.01 2.80
C THR A 271 6.12 4.31 2.70
N GLY A 272 6.85 4.19 3.82
CA GLY A 272 8.31 4.12 3.85
C GLY A 272 8.76 2.75 4.34
N LEU A 273 9.66 2.11 3.60
CA LEU A 273 10.25 0.83 3.99
C LEU A 273 11.68 1.07 4.47
N LEU A 274 12.02 0.47 5.61
CA LEU A 274 13.40 0.22 6.02
C LEU A 274 14.28 1.49 6.07
N THR A 275 13.81 2.53 6.77
CA THR A 275 14.56 3.77 6.92
C THR A 275 15.91 3.52 7.62
N ARG A 276 16.98 3.99 6.99
CA ARG A 276 18.38 3.89 7.43
C ARG A 276 18.96 5.29 7.58
N PRO A 277 18.72 5.97 8.71
CA PRO A 277 19.38 7.22 9.01
C PRO A 277 20.85 6.99 9.39
N THR A 278 21.66 7.98 9.08
CA THR A 278 23.05 8.12 9.50
C THR A 278 23.24 9.55 9.99
N LEU A 279 23.82 9.69 11.19
CA LEU A 279 24.06 10.97 11.83
C LEU A 279 25.56 11.10 12.17
N ARG A 280 26.22 12.05 11.51
CA ARG A 280 27.66 12.33 11.66
C ARG A 280 27.84 13.74 12.21
N LYS A 281 28.57 13.89 13.33
CA LYS A 281 28.99 15.20 13.84
C LYS A 281 30.03 15.83 12.90
N ILE A 282 29.95 17.13 12.64
CA ILE A 282 30.86 17.86 11.74
C ILE A 282 31.93 18.56 12.58
N SER A 283 33.14 18.02 12.61
CA SER A 283 34.22 18.42 13.53
C SER A 283 34.94 19.73 13.19
N ASN A 284 34.76 20.26 11.98
CA ASN A 284 35.58 21.38 11.45
C ASN A 284 34.86 22.74 11.47
N VAL A 285 33.63 22.80 11.97
CA VAL A 285 32.95 24.07 12.26
C VAL A 285 33.33 24.46 13.68
N THR A 286 33.71 25.72 13.93
CA THR A 286 34.12 26.18 15.25
C THR A 286 33.00 25.90 16.27
N GLU A 287 33.16 24.84 17.06
CA GLU A 287 32.20 24.48 18.10
C GLU A 287 32.23 25.58 19.16
N ASN A 288 31.24 26.47 19.12
CA ASN A 288 30.92 27.30 20.27
C ASN A 288 30.10 26.45 21.25
N ASP A 289 30.15 26.77 22.54
CA ASP A 289 29.48 25.96 23.56
C ASP A 289 27.94 25.89 23.39
N THR A 290 27.38 26.74 22.52
CA THR A 290 25.94 26.87 22.26
C THR A 290 25.40 25.97 21.15
N LEU A 291 26.18 25.64 20.10
CA LEU A 291 25.69 24.89 18.92
C LEU A 291 26.56 23.69 18.57
N ARG A 292 25.91 22.61 18.12
CA ARG A 292 26.56 21.44 17.51
C ARG A 292 26.08 21.25 16.08
N PHE A 293 27.00 20.96 15.18
CA PHE A 293 26.74 20.76 13.75
C PHE A 293 26.76 19.28 13.39
N TYR A 294 25.76 18.84 12.64
CA TYR A 294 25.60 17.46 12.20
C TYR A 294 25.25 17.39 10.72
N ASN A 295 25.85 16.43 10.01
CA ASN A 295 25.35 15.93 8.75
C ASN A 295 24.36 14.79 9.07
N PHE A 296 23.11 14.96 8.63
CA PHE A 296 22.12 13.90 8.60
C PHE A 296 22.03 13.38 7.16
N SER A 297 21.99 12.07 7.00
CA SER A 297 21.69 11.42 5.74
C SER A 297 20.76 10.24 6.01
N ILE A 298 19.69 10.11 5.25
CA ILE A 298 18.72 9.02 5.37
C ILE A 298 18.48 8.41 4.00
N SER A 299 18.46 7.07 3.95
CA SER A 299 17.88 6.32 2.84
C SER A 299 16.63 5.58 3.33
N CYS A 300 15.65 5.47 2.44
CA CYS A 300 14.40 4.75 2.62
C CYS A 300 14.12 3.97 1.35
N GLN A 301 13.72 2.70 1.46
CA GLN A 301 13.16 1.99 0.33
C GLN A 301 11.68 2.34 0.19
N LEU A 302 11.18 2.33 -1.04
CA LEU A 302 9.77 2.60 -1.33
C LEU A 302 9.02 1.31 -1.71
N PRO A 303 7.71 1.23 -1.43
CA PRO A 303 6.87 0.12 -1.87
C PRO A 303 6.73 0.15 -3.41
N ALA A 304 6.74 -1.02 -4.05
CA ALA A 304 6.61 -1.17 -5.50
C ALA A 304 5.15 -0.98 -6.00
N ASN A 305 4.53 0.13 -5.60
CA ASN A 305 3.10 0.42 -5.69
C ASN A 305 2.59 0.80 -7.09
N LYS A 306 3.38 0.62 -8.15
CA LYS A 306 2.95 0.89 -9.53
C LYS A 306 1.81 -0.06 -9.92
N THR A 307 0.71 0.49 -10.42
CA THR A 307 -0.57 -0.21 -10.65
C THR A 307 -0.46 -1.48 -11.50
N SER A 308 0.52 -1.58 -12.41
CA SER A 308 0.73 -2.77 -13.25
C SER A 308 1.58 -3.88 -12.60
N TYR A 309 2.16 -3.62 -11.42
CA TYR A 309 3.15 -4.48 -10.76
C TYR A 309 2.61 -5.11 -9.47
N ASN A 310 1.55 -4.56 -8.87
CA ASN A 310 0.91 -5.09 -7.66
C ASN A 310 1.90 -5.37 -6.52
N TYR A 311 2.76 -4.41 -6.19
CA TYR A 311 3.81 -4.52 -5.16
C TYR A 311 4.95 -5.50 -5.48
N ARG A 312 5.03 -6.03 -6.71
CA ARG A 312 6.23 -6.73 -7.21
C ARG A 312 7.27 -5.71 -7.67
N ARG A 313 8.42 -5.64 -6.99
CA ARG A 313 9.58 -4.82 -7.40
C ARG A 313 10.28 -5.44 -8.60
N GLU A 314 10.60 -6.73 -8.50
CA GLU A 314 11.34 -7.47 -9.52
C GLU A 314 10.61 -8.77 -9.92
N GLY A 315 10.78 -9.18 -11.17
CA GLY A 315 10.27 -10.45 -11.67
C GLY A 315 11.14 -10.97 -12.82
N LYS A 316 11.58 -12.22 -12.68
CA LYS A 316 12.37 -12.97 -13.65
C LYS A 316 11.62 -14.25 -14.01
N ILE A 317 11.72 -14.64 -15.28
CA ILE A 317 11.14 -15.88 -15.80
C ILE A 317 12.26 -16.62 -16.54
N SER A 318 12.41 -17.91 -16.29
CA SER A 318 13.35 -18.77 -17.00
C SER A 318 12.70 -20.09 -17.39
N THR A 319 12.71 -20.39 -18.67
CA THR A 319 12.23 -21.65 -19.23
C THR A 319 13.41 -22.59 -19.45
N SER A 320 13.25 -23.85 -19.05
CA SER A 320 14.17 -24.95 -19.28
C SER A 320 13.41 -26.15 -19.86
N TYR A 321 14.14 -27.07 -20.48
CA TYR A 321 13.60 -28.32 -20.99
C TYR A 321 14.40 -29.46 -20.37
N ASP A 322 13.73 -30.53 -19.94
CA ASP A 322 14.41 -31.77 -19.59
C ASP A 322 14.81 -32.59 -20.84
N SER A 323 15.49 -33.72 -20.63
CA SER A 323 15.88 -34.64 -21.70
C SER A 323 14.70 -35.22 -22.49
N SER A 324 13.50 -35.23 -21.90
CA SER A 324 12.24 -35.68 -22.50
C SER A 324 11.49 -34.55 -23.20
N ARG A 325 12.10 -33.36 -23.31
CA ARG A 325 11.51 -32.10 -23.83
C ARG A 325 10.33 -31.56 -23.01
N ARG A 326 10.17 -31.98 -21.74
CA ARG A 326 9.20 -31.41 -20.80
C ARG A 326 9.62 -29.99 -20.44
N ARG A 327 8.76 -28.99 -20.64
CA ARG A 327 9.05 -27.62 -20.19
C ARG A 327 8.98 -27.53 -18.68
N SER A 328 9.96 -26.84 -18.08
CA SER A 328 9.93 -26.37 -16.70
C SER A 328 10.15 -24.87 -16.70
N ILE A 329 9.22 -24.13 -16.11
CA ILE A 329 9.18 -22.67 -16.10
C ILE A 329 9.33 -22.20 -14.66
N SER A 330 10.46 -21.55 -14.37
CA SER A 330 10.72 -20.96 -13.07
C SER A 330 10.45 -19.46 -13.10
N PHE A 331 9.71 -18.98 -12.11
CA PHE A 331 9.48 -17.58 -11.84
C PHE A 331 10.19 -17.23 -10.54
N SER A 332 10.92 -16.12 -10.50
CA SER A 332 11.50 -15.60 -9.26
C SER A 332 11.35 -14.10 -9.20
N GLY A 333 11.34 -13.51 -8.01
CA GLY A 333 11.20 -12.07 -7.90
C GLY A 333 11.12 -11.57 -6.47
N VAL A 334 10.74 -10.30 -6.34
CA VAL A 334 10.69 -9.58 -5.07
C VAL A 334 9.34 -8.89 -4.92
N TYR A 335 8.61 -9.19 -3.85
CA TYR A 335 7.43 -8.43 -3.42
C TYR A 335 7.79 -7.51 -2.24
N THR A 336 7.16 -6.34 -2.18
CA THR A 336 7.26 -5.41 -1.06
C THR A 336 5.95 -5.36 -0.28
N SER A 337 6.00 -4.94 0.98
CA SER A 337 4.80 -4.45 1.65
C SER A 337 4.32 -3.13 0.99
N GLY A 338 3.09 -2.74 1.29
CA GLY A 338 2.43 -1.57 0.71
C GLY A 338 0.92 -1.72 0.67
N GLY A 339 0.18 -0.60 0.70
CA GLY A 339 -1.28 -0.62 0.65
C GLY A 339 -1.92 -1.34 1.83
N ALA A 340 -1.46 -1.04 3.05
CA ALA A 340 -1.78 -1.73 4.31
C ALA A 340 -1.35 -3.22 4.42
N ASN A 341 -0.96 -3.87 3.32
CA ASN A 341 -0.51 -5.26 3.30
C ASN A 341 1.00 -5.42 3.60
N THR A 342 1.35 -6.54 4.24
CA THR A 342 2.72 -7.08 4.30
C THR A 342 3.18 -7.61 2.94
N ALA A 343 4.49 -7.82 2.77
CA ALA A 343 5.04 -8.42 1.55
C ALA A 343 4.49 -9.84 1.29
N LEU A 344 4.24 -10.62 2.35
CA LEU A 344 3.61 -11.93 2.27
C LEU A 344 2.17 -11.86 1.76
N GLN A 345 1.34 -10.95 2.28
CA GLN A 345 -0.03 -10.78 1.81
C GLN A 345 -0.10 -10.36 0.34
N ASN A 346 0.78 -9.45 -0.09
CA ASN A 346 0.88 -9.05 -1.50
C ASN A 346 1.38 -10.20 -2.40
N TYR A 347 2.35 -10.98 -1.94
CA TYR A 347 2.80 -12.19 -2.62
C TYR A 347 1.65 -13.19 -2.82
N THR A 348 0.96 -13.58 -1.74
CA THR A 348 -0.12 -14.57 -1.77
C THR A 348 -1.29 -14.12 -2.67
N ALA A 349 -1.61 -12.82 -2.67
CA ALA A 349 -2.68 -12.27 -3.51
C ALA A 349 -2.35 -12.23 -5.02
N TYR A 350 -1.07 -12.06 -5.40
CA TYR A 350 -0.72 -11.66 -6.77
C TYR A 350 0.30 -12.55 -7.49
N ALA A 351 1.13 -13.34 -6.80
CA ALA A 351 2.23 -14.08 -7.42
C ALA A 351 1.74 -15.20 -8.35
N LYS A 352 0.78 -16.02 -7.90
CA LYS A 352 0.20 -17.12 -8.71
C LYS A 352 -0.59 -16.58 -9.92
N THR A 353 -1.34 -15.49 -9.75
CA THR A 353 -2.03 -14.78 -10.85
C THR A 353 -1.05 -14.24 -11.90
N TRP A 354 0.07 -13.66 -11.46
CA TRP A 354 1.14 -13.20 -12.35
C TRP A 354 1.77 -14.38 -13.12
N ALA A 355 2.14 -15.47 -12.44
CA ALA A 355 2.69 -16.67 -13.09
C ALA A 355 1.71 -17.23 -14.14
N ASN A 356 0.44 -17.40 -13.78
CA ASN A 356 -0.62 -17.90 -14.67
C ASN A 356 -0.79 -17.08 -15.95
N THR A 357 -0.54 -15.76 -15.90
CA THR A 357 -0.55 -14.89 -17.10
C THR A 357 0.47 -15.36 -18.15
N PHE A 358 1.67 -15.76 -17.71
CA PHE A 358 2.71 -16.26 -18.61
C PHE A 358 2.52 -17.73 -18.97
N LEU A 359 2.09 -18.58 -18.04
CA LEU A 359 1.78 -19.99 -18.33
C LEU A 359 0.71 -20.12 -19.43
N THR A 360 -0.31 -19.24 -19.39
CA THR A 360 -1.33 -19.13 -20.44
C THR A 360 -0.71 -18.74 -21.78
N ALA A 361 0.21 -17.77 -21.80
CA ALA A 361 0.91 -17.33 -23.01
C ALA A 361 1.90 -18.36 -23.58
N PHE A 362 2.50 -19.20 -22.75
CA PHE A 362 3.35 -20.32 -23.18
C PHE A 362 2.55 -21.50 -23.74
N GLY A 363 1.27 -21.61 -23.38
CA GLY A 363 0.36 -22.68 -23.81
C GLY A 363 0.68 -24.06 -23.22
N GLY A 364 -0.34 -24.89 -23.05
CA GLY A 364 -0.26 -26.19 -22.38
C GLY A 364 -0.69 -26.12 -20.91
N THR A 365 -0.77 -27.28 -20.26
CA THR A 365 -1.14 -27.40 -18.84
C THR A 365 0.14 -27.54 -18.00
N PHE A 366 0.20 -26.86 -16.86
CA PHE A 366 1.36 -26.86 -15.97
C PHE A 366 0.94 -27.15 -14.53
N GLU A 367 1.72 -27.97 -13.83
CA GLU A 367 1.63 -28.19 -12.38
C GLU A 367 2.68 -27.35 -11.65
N LEU A 368 2.37 -26.86 -10.45
CA LEU A 368 3.33 -26.21 -9.55
C LEU A 368 4.12 -27.30 -8.82
N VAL A 369 5.43 -27.40 -9.06
CA VAL A 369 6.30 -28.43 -8.46
C VAL A 369 7.18 -27.90 -7.33
N SER A 370 7.30 -26.58 -7.17
CA SER A 370 8.03 -25.97 -6.06
C SER A 370 7.57 -24.53 -5.83
N GLU A 371 7.39 -24.15 -4.56
CA GLU A 371 7.10 -22.79 -4.10
C GLU A 371 8.00 -22.49 -2.90
N SER A 372 8.69 -21.34 -2.92
CA SER A 372 9.63 -20.94 -1.88
C SER A 372 9.58 -19.42 -1.67
N PRO A 373 8.72 -18.94 -0.75
CA PRO A 373 8.73 -17.56 -0.27
C PRO A 373 9.73 -17.40 0.90
N ASN A 374 10.70 -16.51 0.75
CA ASN A 374 11.63 -16.09 1.80
C ASN A 374 11.27 -14.67 2.26
N ILE A 375 10.76 -14.54 3.48
CA ILE A 375 10.34 -13.26 4.06
C ILE A 375 11.54 -12.60 4.73
N GLU A 376 11.80 -11.34 4.39
CA GLU A 376 12.94 -10.59 4.90
C GLU A 376 12.51 -9.28 5.55
N GLN A 377 13.33 -8.83 6.50
CA GLN A 377 13.33 -7.46 7.03
C GLN A 377 11.94 -6.98 7.48
N GLU A 378 11.42 -7.58 8.56
CA GLU A 378 10.14 -7.19 9.22
C GLU A 378 8.89 -7.31 8.33
N ASN A 379 8.84 -8.34 7.48
CA ASN A 379 7.75 -8.58 6.51
C ASN A 379 7.59 -7.45 5.46
N LYS A 380 8.62 -6.62 5.27
CA LYS A 380 8.64 -5.50 4.32
C LYS A 380 9.11 -5.92 2.93
N ILE A 381 9.89 -6.99 2.83
CA ILE A 381 10.39 -7.58 1.57
C ILE A 381 10.14 -9.09 1.60
N LEU A 382 9.82 -9.66 0.44
CA LEU A 382 9.71 -11.11 0.25
C LEU A 382 10.36 -11.49 -1.09
N ASN A 383 11.43 -12.28 -1.02
CA ASN A 383 12.06 -12.91 -2.18
C ASN A 383 11.34 -14.24 -2.45
N PHE A 384 10.93 -14.51 -3.69
CA PHE A 384 10.19 -15.74 -4.01
C PHE A 384 10.76 -16.51 -5.19
N SER A 385 10.48 -17.81 -5.21
CA SER A 385 10.63 -18.71 -6.36
C SER A 385 9.40 -19.60 -6.50
N LEU A 386 8.86 -19.71 -7.71
CA LEU A 386 7.84 -20.68 -8.13
C LEU A 386 8.42 -21.48 -9.30
N VAL A 387 8.30 -22.81 -9.27
CA VAL A 387 8.70 -23.66 -10.40
C VAL A 387 7.49 -24.46 -10.86
N TYR A 388 7.12 -24.27 -12.12
CA TYR A 388 6.08 -25.00 -12.80
C TYR A 388 6.67 -26.02 -13.77
N ARG A 389 5.98 -27.13 -14.00
CA ARG A 389 6.37 -28.17 -14.94
C ARG A 389 5.19 -28.54 -15.85
N GLU A 390 5.44 -28.67 -17.14
CA GLU A 390 4.43 -29.00 -18.15
C GLU A 390 3.88 -30.41 -17.94
N ILE A 391 2.58 -30.62 -18.16
CA ILE A 391 1.94 -31.95 -18.08
C ILE A 391 1.88 -32.52 -19.50
N LEU A 392 2.73 -33.51 -19.79
CA LEU A 392 2.93 -34.04 -21.16
C LEU A 392 1.92 -35.11 -21.62
N ALA A 393 1.16 -35.70 -20.71
CA ALA A 393 0.21 -36.76 -21.00
C ALA A 393 -1.21 -36.37 -20.57
N LYS A 394 -2.23 -36.99 -21.19
CA LYS A 394 -3.63 -36.81 -20.81
C LYS A 394 -3.89 -37.29 -19.37
N GLN A 395 -3.72 -36.40 -18.39
CA GLN A 395 -4.47 -36.47 -17.12
C GLN A 395 -5.95 -36.05 -17.30
N SER A 396 -6.33 -35.66 -18.53
CA SER A 396 -7.66 -35.16 -18.87
C SER A 396 -8.74 -36.24 -19.04
N GLU A 397 -8.44 -37.52 -18.78
CA GLU A 397 -9.50 -38.47 -18.45
C GLU A 397 -9.91 -38.20 -17.00
N ALA A 398 -11.09 -37.61 -16.85
CA ALA A 398 -11.42 -36.59 -15.85
C ALA A 398 -11.55 -37.04 -14.39
N ASN A 399 -10.89 -38.14 -14.02
CA ASN A 399 -11.05 -38.85 -12.74
C ASN A 399 -9.73 -39.35 -12.14
N LEU A 400 -8.58 -38.91 -12.67
CA LEU A 400 -7.23 -39.34 -12.24
C LEU A 400 -6.39 -38.27 -11.55
N ASN A 401 -6.74 -36.99 -11.62
CA ASN A 401 -6.06 -35.98 -10.82
C ASN A 401 -6.67 -35.96 -9.41
N GLU A 402 -5.83 -36.09 -8.39
CA GLU A 402 -6.23 -36.17 -6.99
C GLU A 402 -5.45 -35.12 -6.21
N SER A 403 -6.13 -34.10 -5.68
CA SER A 403 -5.46 -32.92 -5.08
C SER A 403 -4.63 -33.28 -3.85
N ALA A 404 -4.89 -34.44 -3.24
CA ALA A 404 -4.10 -34.95 -2.13
C ALA A 404 -2.71 -35.46 -2.51
N ILE A 405 -2.43 -35.69 -3.80
CA ILE A 405 -1.25 -36.46 -4.24
C ILE A 405 -0.36 -35.58 -5.13
N VAL A 406 0.86 -35.32 -4.65
CA VAL A 406 1.86 -34.46 -5.29
C VAL A 406 3.07 -35.30 -5.72
N ASP A 407 3.66 -35.01 -6.89
CA ASP A 407 4.88 -35.68 -7.40
C ASP A 407 4.77 -37.22 -7.41
N ALA A 408 3.62 -37.75 -7.85
CA ALA A 408 3.35 -39.18 -7.91
C ALA A 408 4.20 -39.87 -8.99
N ASN A 409 5.03 -40.82 -8.57
CA ASN A 409 5.79 -41.72 -9.43
C ASN A 409 5.31 -43.16 -9.19
N CYS A 410 4.66 -43.75 -10.19
CA CYS A 410 4.17 -45.12 -10.15
C CYS A 410 4.70 -45.94 -11.32
N ASN A 411 5.25 -47.11 -11.02
CA ASN A 411 5.71 -48.10 -11.98
C ASN A 411 4.80 -49.34 -11.89
N TYR A 412 4.10 -49.64 -12.98
CA TYR A 412 3.09 -50.71 -13.07
C TYR A 412 3.67 -51.90 -13.82
N ALA A 413 3.51 -53.10 -13.27
CA ALA A 413 3.84 -54.37 -13.91
C ALA A 413 2.64 -55.31 -13.83
N VAL A 414 2.28 -55.94 -14.95
CA VAL A 414 1.24 -56.98 -15.02
C VAL A 414 1.91 -58.32 -15.25
N ASN A 415 1.46 -59.32 -14.50
CA ASN A 415 1.77 -60.72 -14.76
C ASN A 415 0.47 -61.49 -14.98
N LEU A 416 0.27 -61.98 -16.21
CA LEU A 416 -0.85 -62.83 -16.58
C LEU A 416 -0.49 -64.28 -16.25
N VAL A 417 -0.87 -64.74 -15.07
CA VAL A 417 -0.63 -66.11 -14.64
C VAL A 417 -1.79 -66.97 -15.12
N GLN A 418 -1.59 -67.66 -16.26
CA GLN A 418 -2.41 -68.83 -16.61
C GLN A 418 -2.16 -69.93 -15.56
N LYS A 419 -2.98 -69.95 -14.51
CA LYS A 419 -3.07 -71.11 -13.63
C LYS A 419 -3.79 -72.21 -14.39
N THR A 420 -3.05 -73.24 -14.81
CA THR A 420 -3.59 -74.47 -15.39
C THR A 420 -4.50 -75.18 -14.38
N GLY A 421 -5.80 -74.92 -14.49
CA GLY A 421 -6.88 -75.59 -13.76
C GLY A 421 -7.55 -76.64 -14.65
N ILE A 422 -7.83 -77.82 -14.08
CA ILE A 422 -8.16 -79.04 -14.82
C ILE A 422 -9.64 -79.07 -15.22
N SER A 423 -9.96 -78.76 -16.47
CA SER A 423 -11.12 -79.31 -17.23
C SER A 423 -11.02 -78.89 -18.71
N PRO A 424 -11.34 -79.75 -19.69
CA PRO A 424 -11.37 -79.37 -21.12
C PRO A 424 -12.50 -78.40 -21.50
N ASP A 425 -13.56 -78.34 -20.71
CA ASP A 425 -14.85 -77.74 -21.11
C ASP A 425 -15.06 -76.29 -20.64
N TYR A 426 -14.04 -75.66 -20.04
CA TYR A 426 -14.12 -74.28 -19.54
C TYR A 426 -13.04 -73.37 -20.17
N GLU A 427 -13.48 -72.19 -20.59
CA GLU A 427 -12.60 -71.14 -21.11
C GLU A 427 -11.65 -70.64 -20.01
N GLN A 428 -10.34 -70.80 -20.21
CA GLN A 428 -9.31 -70.46 -19.23
C GLN A 428 -9.08 -68.94 -19.16
N ILE A 429 -9.90 -68.25 -18.37
CA ILE A 429 -9.67 -66.83 -18.04
C ILE A 429 -8.41 -66.72 -17.17
N PRO A 430 -7.33 -66.04 -17.61
CA PRO A 430 -6.07 -65.95 -16.87
C PRO A 430 -6.21 -65.06 -15.62
N LEU A 431 -5.54 -65.44 -14.53
CA LEU A 431 -5.47 -64.59 -13.35
C LEU A 431 -4.52 -63.41 -13.63
N THR A 432 -5.05 -62.20 -13.52
CA THR A 432 -4.30 -60.97 -13.79
C THR A 432 -3.74 -60.41 -12.48
N THR A 433 -2.47 -60.69 -12.19
CA THR A 433 -1.78 -60.13 -11.02
C THR A 433 -1.10 -58.83 -11.40
N VAL A 434 -1.49 -57.74 -10.75
CA VAL A 434 -0.93 -56.39 -10.92
C VAL A 434 0.00 -56.08 -9.76
N SER A 435 1.25 -55.73 -10.07
CA SER A 435 2.23 -55.24 -9.11
C SER A 435 2.56 -53.78 -9.42
N VAL A 436 2.33 -52.89 -8.47
CA VAL A 436 2.66 -51.46 -8.56
C VAL A 436 3.75 -51.14 -7.55
N THR A 437 4.82 -50.50 -7.99
CA THR A 437 5.79 -49.83 -7.11
C THR A 437 5.56 -48.33 -7.20
N TYR A 438 5.40 -47.64 -6.08
CA TYR A 438 5.00 -46.24 -6.07
C TYR A 438 5.79 -45.40 -5.06
N SER A 439 5.84 -44.09 -5.31
CA SER A 439 6.31 -43.05 -4.41
C SER A 439 5.53 -41.78 -4.70
N ALA A 440 4.93 -41.17 -3.68
CA ALA A 440 4.19 -39.91 -3.81
C ALA A 440 4.39 -39.04 -2.57
N ARG A 441 4.20 -37.74 -2.72
CA ARG A 441 4.06 -36.78 -1.62
C ARG A 441 2.58 -36.52 -1.37
N ILE A 442 2.23 -36.21 -0.13
CA ILE A 442 0.89 -35.78 0.27
C ILE A 442 0.91 -34.26 0.48
N ASP A 443 -0.16 -33.58 0.07
CA ASP A 443 -0.33 -32.15 0.37
C ASP A 443 -0.45 -31.93 1.89
N SER A 444 0.39 -31.04 2.42
CA SER A 444 0.37 -30.65 3.83
C SER A 444 -0.93 -29.97 4.26
N GLU A 445 -1.69 -29.34 3.35
CA GLU A 445 -2.97 -28.70 3.68
C GLU A 445 -4.06 -29.71 4.09
N LEU A 446 -3.91 -31.00 3.73
CA LEU A 446 -4.85 -32.06 4.12
C LEU A 446 -4.49 -32.76 5.43
N ILE A 447 -3.31 -32.48 6.00
CA ILE A 447 -2.84 -33.10 7.23
C ILE A 447 -3.30 -32.24 8.39
N THR A 448 -4.33 -32.72 9.10
CA THR A 448 -4.96 -32.02 10.21
C THR A 448 -4.55 -32.65 11.55
N SER A 449 -5.05 -32.11 12.66
CA SER A 449 -4.95 -32.78 13.96
C SER A 449 -5.72 -34.11 14.05
N GLU A 450 -6.59 -34.40 13.08
CA GLU A 450 -7.48 -35.57 13.06
C GLU A 450 -7.22 -36.49 11.85
N THR A 451 -6.23 -36.18 11.01
CA THR A 451 -5.96 -36.93 9.77
C THR A 451 -4.46 -36.99 9.53
N ASP A 452 -3.88 -38.18 9.68
CA ASP A 452 -2.44 -38.39 9.45
C ASP A 452 -2.12 -38.89 8.03
N VAL A 453 -0.83 -39.03 7.75
CA VAL A 453 -0.32 -39.47 6.44
C VAL A 453 -0.71 -40.93 6.13
N GLU A 454 -0.98 -41.75 7.15
CA GLU A 454 -1.45 -43.13 7.00
C GLU A 454 -2.95 -43.19 6.70
N ASP A 455 -3.76 -42.33 7.31
CA ASP A 455 -5.18 -42.19 6.97
C ASP A 455 -5.35 -41.78 5.50
N ILE A 456 -4.67 -40.71 5.06
CA ILE A 456 -4.72 -40.25 3.65
C ILE A 456 -4.18 -41.34 2.71
N TYR A 457 -3.16 -42.10 3.13
CA TYR A 457 -2.70 -43.25 2.35
C TYR A 457 -3.81 -44.30 2.13
N ARG A 458 -4.51 -44.68 3.22
CA ARG A 458 -5.50 -45.75 3.21
C ARG A 458 -6.79 -45.39 2.49
N THR A 459 -7.23 -44.13 2.62
CA THR A 459 -8.50 -43.60 2.07
C THR A 459 -8.35 -43.02 0.67
N THR A 460 -7.21 -42.41 0.34
CA THR A 460 -7.02 -41.67 -0.91
C THR A 460 -5.94 -42.30 -1.79
N VAL A 461 -4.69 -42.37 -1.32
CA VAL A 461 -3.55 -42.76 -2.18
C VAL A 461 -3.68 -44.20 -2.69
N ARG A 462 -4.05 -45.16 -1.83
CA ARG A 462 -4.17 -46.57 -2.20
C ARG A 462 -5.34 -46.84 -3.16
N PRO A 463 -6.58 -46.36 -2.92
CA PRO A 463 -7.65 -46.45 -3.91
C PRO A 463 -7.29 -45.77 -5.24
N TRP A 464 -6.61 -44.61 -5.19
CA TRP A 464 -6.12 -43.93 -6.38
C TRP A 464 -5.10 -44.78 -7.16
N ILE A 465 -4.10 -45.39 -6.49
CA ILE A 465 -3.12 -46.29 -7.13
C ILE A 465 -3.82 -47.44 -7.86
N VAL A 466 -4.82 -48.07 -7.23
CA VAL A 466 -5.56 -49.20 -7.83
C VAL A 466 -6.36 -48.74 -9.05
N LYS A 467 -7.16 -47.68 -8.92
CA LYS A 467 -7.92 -47.07 -10.02
C LYS A 467 -7.03 -46.68 -11.19
N HIS A 468 -5.89 -46.06 -10.91
CA HIS A 468 -4.90 -45.64 -11.90
C HIS A 468 -4.19 -46.84 -12.56
N ALA A 469 -4.00 -47.95 -11.83
CA ALA A 469 -3.48 -49.19 -12.40
C ALA A 469 -4.47 -49.83 -13.38
N PHE A 470 -5.76 -49.91 -13.05
CA PHE A 470 -6.79 -50.43 -13.98
C PHE A 470 -6.79 -49.66 -15.31
N LEU A 471 -6.73 -48.32 -15.25
CA LEU A 471 -6.74 -47.45 -16.42
C LEU A 471 -5.44 -47.52 -17.24
N VAL A 472 -4.27 -47.39 -16.62
CA VAL A 472 -2.97 -47.42 -17.33
C VAL A 472 -2.71 -48.77 -18.03
N LEU A 473 -3.24 -49.85 -17.47
CA LEU A 473 -3.00 -51.21 -17.96
C LEU A 473 -4.08 -51.68 -18.95
N GLY A 474 -5.03 -50.82 -19.33
CA GLY A 474 -6.09 -51.14 -20.28
C GLY A 474 -7.02 -52.26 -19.78
N LEU A 475 -7.25 -52.34 -18.47
CA LEU A 475 -8.10 -53.35 -17.85
C LEU A 475 -9.59 -52.93 -17.89
N ASP A 476 -10.02 -52.27 -18.95
CA ASP A 476 -11.35 -51.65 -19.05
C ASP A 476 -12.50 -52.66 -18.97
N ASN A 477 -12.26 -53.89 -19.42
CA ASN A 477 -13.20 -55.01 -19.27
C ASN A 477 -13.51 -55.35 -17.79
N PHE A 478 -12.64 -54.96 -16.85
CA PHE A 478 -12.81 -55.13 -15.42
C PHE A 478 -13.57 -53.96 -14.77
N VAL A 479 -13.81 -52.87 -15.49
CA VAL A 479 -14.59 -51.71 -15.00
C VAL A 479 -16.07 -52.10 -14.85
N GLN A 480 -16.59 -52.99 -15.71
CA GLN A 480 -17.96 -53.49 -15.60
C GLN A 480 -18.21 -54.32 -14.33
N SER A 481 -17.17 -54.91 -13.71
CA SER A 481 -17.34 -55.61 -12.43
C SER A 481 -17.44 -54.64 -11.24
N GLY A 482 -17.05 -53.37 -11.42
CA GLY A 482 -16.85 -52.41 -10.32
C GLY A 482 -15.39 -52.29 -9.86
N GLN A 483 -14.43 -52.64 -10.73
CA GLN A 483 -12.98 -52.62 -10.43
C GLN A 483 -12.58 -53.51 -9.25
N ASN A 484 -13.16 -54.70 -9.11
CA ASN A 484 -12.86 -55.57 -7.98
C ASN A 484 -11.41 -56.07 -8.00
N TYR A 485 -10.79 -56.05 -6.82
CA TYR A 485 -9.42 -56.47 -6.62
C TYR A 485 -9.24 -57.17 -5.28
N VAL A 486 -8.31 -58.13 -5.23
CA VAL A 486 -7.88 -58.77 -3.97
C VAL A 486 -6.41 -58.45 -3.75
N ILE A 487 -6.10 -57.68 -2.70
CA ILE A 487 -4.73 -57.36 -2.30
C ILE A 487 -4.01 -58.65 -1.89
N GLU A 488 -3.06 -59.08 -2.70
CA GLU A 488 -2.19 -60.23 -2.46
C GLU A 488 -1.12 -59.87 -1.42
N SER A 489 -0.45 -58.73 -1.62
CA SER A 489 0.54 -58.19 -0.69
C SER A 489 0.62 -56.68 -0.77
N GLU A 490 0.88 -56.03 0.36
CA GLU A 490 1.01 -54.58 0.48
C GLU A 490 2.18 -54.31 1.43
N ASN A 491 3.13 -53.49 1.00
CA ASN A 491 4.28 -53.07 1.80
C ASN A 491 4.58 -51.60 1.51
N TYR A 492 4.41 -50.75 2.51
CA TYR A 492 4.57 -49.30 2.37
C TYR A 492 5.41 -48.72 3.51
N SER A 493 6.00 -47.56 3.24
CA SER A 493 6.77 -46.75 4.16
C SER A 493 6.23 -45.33 4.14
N ILE A 494 5.93 -44.81 5.32
CA ILE A 494 5.46 -43.44 5.52
C ILE A 494 6.57 -42.66 6.20
N ASN A 495 6.93 -41.52 5.61
CA ASN A 495 7.77 -40.52 6.25
C ASN A 495 6.89 -39.30 6.62
N PRO A 496 6.39 -39.22 7.86
CA PRO A 496 5.46 -38.17 8.27
C PRO A 496 6.12 -36.79 8.37
N HIS A 497 7.45 -36.69 8.41
CA HIS A 497 8.17 -35.41 8.45
C HIS A 497 8.33 -34.77 7.07
N ASN A 498 8.33 -35.58 6.00
CA ASN A 498 8.46 -35.12 4.62
C ASN A 498 7.19 -35.31 3.79
N TYR A 499 6.11 -35.79 4.44
CA TYR A 499 4.82 -36.15 3.83
C TYR A 499 4.97 -37.11 2.63
N VAL A 500 5.93 -38.05 2.69
CA VAL A 500 6.19 -39.02 1.61
C VAL A 500 5.59 -40.37 1.96
N VAL A 501 4.90 -40.99 1.00
CA VAL A 501 4.53 -42.41 1.06
C VAL A 501 5.12 -43.14 -0.13
N SER A 502 5.82 -44.24 0.11
CA SER A 502 6.37 -45.09 -0.95
C SER A 502 6.21 -46.57 -0.61
N GLY A 503 6.15 -47.43 -1.61
CA GLY A 503 5.88 -48.84 -1.37
C GLY A 503 5.69 -49.69 -2.61
N ARG A 504 5.25 -50.93 -2.37
CA ARG A 504 4.80 -51.87 -3.38
C ARG A 504 3.43 -52.46 -2.98
N LEU A 505 2.50 -52.44 -3.92
CA LEU A 505 1.19 -53.06 -3.84
C LEU A 505 1.10 -54.17 -4.89
N SER A 506 0.72 -55.38 -4.51
CA SER A 506 0.37 -56.47 -5.42
C SER A 506 -1.09 -56.85 -5.19
N PHE A 507 -1.89 -56.87 -6.24
CA PHE A 507 -3.29 -57.27 -6.18
C PHE A 507 -3.68 -58.10 -7.41
N ASN A 508 -4.65 -58.98 -7.25
CA ASN A 508 -5.27 -59.68 -8.36
C ASN A 508 -6.48 -58.87 -8.83
N ALA A 509 -6.49 -58.47 -10.11
CA ALA A 509 -7.64 -57.85 -10.76
C ALA A 509 -8.67 -58.93 -11.13
N LEU A 510 -9.95 -58.67 -10.90
CA LEU A 510 -11.03 -59.64 -11.07
C LEU A 510 -12.07 -59.17 -12.10
N SER A 511 -12.22 -59.92 -13.19
CA SER A 511 -13.13 -59.60 -14.28
C SER A 511 -14.60 -59.79 -13.91
N ASP A 512 -14.89 -60.60 -12.89
CA ASP A 512 -16.23 -60.92 -12.40
C ASP A 512 -16.14 -61.42 -10.94
N LEU A 513 -17.11 -61.03 -10.10
CA LEU A 513 -17.23 -61.47 -8.71
C LEU A 513 -17.80 -62.88 -8.58
N HIS A 514 -18.66 -63.31 -9.51
CA HIS A 514 -19.38 -64.60 -9.45
C HIS A 514 -18.47 -65.83 -9.63
N GLN A 515 -17.16 -65.64 -9.78
CA GLN A 515 -16.18 -66.69 -10.08
C GLN A 515 -15.23 -67.00 -8.91
N ILE A 516 -15.40 -66.34 -7.76
CA ILE A 516 -14.62 -66.57 -6.54
C ILE A 516 -15.37 -67.58 -5.66
N ILE A 517 -14.93 -68.84 -5.65
CA ILE A 517 -15.61 -69.90 -4.88
C ILE A 517 -14.95 -70.15 -3.51
N ASN A 518 -13.66 -69.84 -3.36
CA ASN A 518 -13.00 -69.82 -2.06
C ASN A 518 -11.80 -68.85 -2.05
N VAL A 519 -11.75 -67.96 -1.06
CA VAL A 519 -10.58 -67.14 -0.72
C VAL A 519 -9.97 -67.70 0.55
N ASN A 520 -8.90 -68.49 0.41
CA ASN A 520 -8.21 -69.03 1.58
C ASN A 520 -7.06 -68.07 1.96
N GLU A 521 -7.30 -67.26 3.00
CA GLU A 521 -6.31 -66.33 3.54
C GLU A 521 -5.50 -67.00 4.67
N ARG A 522 -4.19 -67.15 4.44
CA ARG A 522 -3.25 -67.56 5.49
C ARG A 522 -2.38 -66.40 5.91
N ILE A 523 -2.71 -65.79 7.05
CA ILE A 523 -1.86 -64.80 7.72
C ILE A 523 -0.80 -65.55 8.55
N THR A 524 0.47 -65.41 8.18
CA THR A 524 1.58 -65.88 9.02
C THR A 524 2.25 -64.68 9.69
N VAL A 525 2.10 -64.56 11.01
CA VAL A 525 2.76 -63.54 11.83
C VAL A 525 4.08 -64.09 12.35
N THR A 526 5.21 -63.63 11.85
CA THR A 526 6.52 -63.99 12.40
C THR A 526 7.05 -62.87 13.29
N LYS A 527 7.08 -63.11 14.60
CA LYS A 527 7.59 -62.17 15.61
C LYS A 527 9.11 -62.33 15.76
N SER A 528 9.87 -61.51 15.02
CA SER A 528 11.32 -61.43 15.18
C SER A 528 11.66 -60.61 16.44
N GLN A 529 12.14 -61.26 17.51
CA GLN A 529 12.69 -60.57 18.67
C GLN A 529 14.17 -60.25 18.44
N GLY A 530 14.43 -59.11 17.79
CA GLY A 530 15.77 -58.53 17.71
C GLY A 530 16.13 -57.86 19.03
N TYR A 531 16.96 -58.50 19.85
CA TYR A 531 17.60 -57.83 20.99
C TYR A 531 18.73 -56.93 20.48
N VAL A 532 18.70 -55.65 20.80
CA VAL A 532 19.82 -54.72 20.59
C VAL A 532 20.42 -54.38 21.95
N ASN A 533 21.68 -54.78 22.14
CA ASN A 533 22.42 -54.46 23.35
C ASN A 533 23.27 -53.22 23.09
N GLN A 534 22.93 -52.10 23.73
CA GLN A 534 23.72 -50.88 23.61
C GLN A 534 24.61 -50.71 24.86
N LYS A 535 25.91 -50.55 24.64
CA LYS A 535 26.90 -50.42 25.71
C LYS A 535 26.73 -49.06 26.38
N ILE A 536 26.60 -49.05 27.70
CA ILE A 536 26.61 -47.81 28.49
C ILE A 536 28.06 -47.50 28.83
N TRP A 537 28.44 -46.23 28.84
CA TRP A 537 29.76 -45.78 29.29
C TRP A 537 29.66 -45.27 30.72
N ASP A 538 29.68 -46.20 31.68
CA ASP A 538 29.55 -45.96 33.13
C ASP A 538 30.88 -46.12 33.90
N GLY A 539 31.98 -46.36 33.17
CA GLY A 539 33.31 -46.64 33.73
C GLY A 539 33.62 -48.13 33.91
N ASN A 540 32.65 -49.03 33.80
CA ASN A 540 32.85 -50.49 33.85
C ASN A 540 32.83 -51.11 32.45
N GLN A 541 33.73 -52.07 32.18
CA GLN A 541 33.90 -52.60 30.83
C GLN A 541 32.76 -53.52 30.33
N HIS A 542 31.80 -53.90 31.19
CA HIS A 542 30.86 -54.99 30.94
C HIS A 542 29.36 -54.63 31.12
N THR A 543 28.99 -53.37 31.34
CA THR A 543 27.58 -52.97 31.52
C THR A 543 26.89 -52.69 30.17
N TYR A 544 25.72 -53.28 29.95
CA TYR A 544 24.88 -53.07 28.77
C TYR A 544 23.43 -52.84 29.20
N ASN A 545 22.72 -51.93 28.53
CA ASN A 545 21.26 -51.90 28.56
C ASN A 545 20.72 -52.71 27.40
N SER A 546 19.80 -53.64 27.69
CA SER A 546 18.96 -54.32 26.71
C SER A 546 17.56 -53.70 26.77
N TYR A 547 17.09 -53.13 25.66
CA TYR A 547 15.73 -52.62 25.55
C TYR A 547 15.06 -53.11 24.26
N ILE A 548 13.74 -53.32 24.34
CA ILE A 548 12.92 -53.79 23.23
C ILE A 548 12.54 -52.58 22.37
N VAL A 549 13.32 -52.28 21.33
CA VAL A 549 12.93 -51.31 20.31
C VAL A 549 12.20 -52.02 19.20
N GLY A 550 10.92 -51.69 19.01
CA GLY A 550 10.13 -52.00 17.81
C GLY A 550 10.18 -53.45 17.31
N ALA A 551 9.32 -54.31 17.87
CA ALA A 551 9.11 -55.64 17.28
C ALA A 551 8.62 -55.51 15.83
N GLN A 552 9.48 -55.81 14.85
CA GLN A 552 9.07 -55.94 13.45
C GLN A 552 8.21 -57.22 13.32
N LEU A 553 6.89 -57.03 13.37
CA LEU A 553 5.93 -58.03 12.97
C LEU A 553 5.99 -58.17 11.44
N ARG A 554 6.68 -59.22 10.97
CA ARG A 554 6.62 -59.57 9.55
C ARG A 554 5.32 -60.34 9.32
N LEU A 555 4.31 -59.61 8.85
CA LEU A 555 3.06 -60.15 8.34
C LEU A 555 3.30 -60.69 6.93
N ARG A 556 3.30 -62.01 6.77
CA ARG A 556 3.23 -62.64 5.45
C ARG A 556 1.79 -63.08 5.21
N ARG A 557 1.06 -62.26 4.45
CA ARG A 557 -0.23 -62.64 3.85
C ARG A 557 0.06 -63.56 2.67
N VAL A 558 -0.66 -64.68 2.58
CA VAL A 558 -0.73 -65.50 1.37
C VAL A 558 -2.20 -65.75 1.09
N VAL A 559 -2.67 -65.24 -0.05
CA VAL A 559 -4.06 -65.41 -0.49
C VAL A 559 -4.09 -66.42 -1.63
N SER A 560 -4.71 -67.57 -1.38
CA SER A 560 -4.93 -68.60 -2.40
C SER A 560 -6.37 -68.56 -2.86
N ILE A 561 -6.59 -68.08 -4.08
CA ILE A 561 -7.88 -68.11 -4.78
C ILE A 561 -7.96 -69.42 -5.56
N THR A 562 -9.01 -70.21 -5.31
CA THR A 562 -9.30 -71.45 -6.03
C THR A 562 -10.67 -71.32 -6.71
N LYS A 563 -10.69 -71.43 -8.04
CA LYS A 563 -11.91 -71.50 -8.87
C LYS A 563 -12.30 -72.98 -9.01
N ALA A 564 -13.57 -73.33 -8.82
CA ALA A 564 -14.04 -74.70 -9.00
C ALA A 564 -14.14 -75.05 -10.49
N SER A 565 -13.94 -76.33 -10.81
CA SER A 565 -13.97 -76.89 -12.17
C SER A 565 -15.32 -77.49 -12.57
N GLU A 566 -16.35 -77.36 -11.74
CA GLU A 566 -17.72 -77.79 -12.03
C GLU A 566 -18.73 -76.78 -11.47
N GLN A 567 -19.81 -76.52 -12.22
CA GLN A 567 -21.06 -76.08 -11.61
C GLN A 567 -21.59 -77.22 -10.71
N ALA A 568 -21.99 -76.90 -9.48
CA ALA A 568 -22.67 -77.86 -8.63
C ALA A 568 -23.93 -78.37 -9.34
N ARG A 569 -23.96 -79.67 -9.69
CA ARG A 569 -25.15 -80.29 -10.27
C ARG A 569 -26.31 -80.17 -9.28
N LEU A 570 -27.35 -79.45 -9.67
CA LEU A 570 -28.57 -79.30 -8.88
C LEU A 570 -29.15 -80.69 -8.53
N PRO A 571 -29.50 -80.96 -7.26
CA PRO A 571 -30.27 -82.13 -6.90
C PRO A 571 -31.65 -82.11 -7.58
N ARG A 572 -32.14 -83.28 -7.98
CA ARG A 572 -33.45 -83.44 -8.64
C ARG A 572 -34.58 -83.02 -7.71
N GLU A 573 -35.47 -82.16 -8.20
CA GLU A 573 -36.66 -81.71 -7.47
C GLU A 573 -37.63 -82.84 -7.09
N ILE A 574 -38.22 -82.66 -5.92
CA ILE A 574 -39.58 -83.00 -5.53
C ILE A 574 -39.95 -81.83 -4.59
N GLY A 575 -41.12 -81.17 -4.70
CA GLY A 575 -41.72 -80.18 -3.74
C GLY A 575 -40.86 -79.06 -3.08
N GLY A 576 -41.32 -77.83 -2.89
CA GLY A 576 -42.65 -77.46 -2.40
C GLY A 576 -42.55 -76.65 -1.10
N ASN A 577 -41.91 -75.47 -1.17
CA ASN A 577 -41.81 -74.38 -0.16
C ASN A 577 -40.80 -74.48 1.01
N TYR A 578 -40.07 -73.37 1.23
CA TYR A 578 -39.48 -72.94 2.50
C TYR A 578 -39.53 -71.40 2.62
N VAL A 579 -39.46 -70.91 3.86
CA VAL A 579 -39.61 -69.49 4.28
C VAL A 579 -38.24 -68.93 4.70
N LEU A 580 -38.03 -67.62 4.50
CA LEU A 580 -36.87 -66.88 5.01
C LEU A 580 -36.88 -66.77 6.53
N GLN A 581 -35.79 -67.15 7.19
CA GLN A 581 -35.41 -66.62 8.51
C GLN A 581 -33.99 -66.08 8.40
N ASN A 582 -33.83 -64.82 8.78
CA ASN A 582 -32.58 -64.07 8.65
C ASN A 582 -32.06 -63.84 10.08
N GLU A 583 -30.99 -64.55 10.47
CA GLU A 583 -30.28 -64.31 11.73
C GLU A 583 -28.87 -63.84 11.42
N SER A 584 -28.66 -62.54 11.60
CA SER A 584 -27.34 -61.92 11.60
C SER A 584 -26.77 -61.96 13.02
N GLU A 585 -25.80 -62.84 13.29
CA GLU A 585 -24.97 -62.72 14.48
C GLU A 585 -23.87 -61.67 14.26
N ASP A 586 -24.12 -60.45 14.76
CA ASP A 586 -23.06 -59.47 14.99
C ASP A 586 -22.09 -60.01 16.06
N ASN A 587 -20.91 -60.46 15.63
CA ASN A 587 -19.89 -60.91 16.57
C ASN A 587 -19.18 -59.72 17.24
N VAL A 588 -19.29 -59.68 18.56
CA VAL A 588 -18.86 -58.57 19.42
C VAL A 588 -17.34 -58.41 19.46
N ILE A 589 -16.90 -57.15 19.53
CA ILE A 589 -15.51 -56.73 19.67
C ILE A 589 -14.97 -57.17 21.05
N GLU A 590 -13.90 -57.96 21.09
CA GLU A 590 -13.12 -58.17 22.32
C GLU A 590 -11.95 -57.17 22.38
N GLU A 591 -12.11 -56.13 23.20
CA GLU A 591 -11.06 -55.14 23.45
C GLU A 591 -10.07 -55.66 24.51
N ILE A 592 -8.89 -56.12 24.07
CA ILE A 592 -7.82 -56.52 24.99
C ILE A 592 -7.15 -55.27 25.58
N GLY A 593 -7.77 -54.72 26.62
CA GLY A 593 -7.22 -53.66 27.45
C GLY A 593 -6.01 -54.14 28.26
N VAL A 594 -4.93 -53.35 28.28
CA VAL A 594 -3.82 -53.51 29.22
C VAL A 594 -3.90 -52.39 30.25
N GLY A 595 -3.72 -52.74 31.53
CA GLY A 595 -4.10 -51.91 32.67
C GLY A 595 -3.40 -50.55 32.79
N SER A 596 -4.01 -49.68 33.60
CA SER A 596 -3.62 -48.29 33.82
C SER A 596 -2.33 -48.12 34.63
N VAL A 597 -1.47 -47.19 34.19
CA VAL A 597 -0.52 -46.48 35.05
C VAL A 597 -0.52 -45.01 34.63
N ASN A 598 -0.65 -44.10 35.60
CA ASN A 598 -0.67 -42.66 35.35
C ASN A 598 0.74 -42.09 35.11
N THR A 599 0.77 -40.93 34.44
CA THR A 599 1.91 -40.00 34.21
C THR A 599 2.95 -40.33 33.10
N LEU A 600 2.82 -39.56 32.00
CA LEU A 600 3.85 -39.05 31.07
C LEU A 600 4.54 -40.02 30.06
N SER A 601 4.21 -39.83 28.77
CA SER A 601 4.85 -40.35 27.52
C SER A 601 5.13 -41.86 27.48
N GLY A 602 4.40 -42.71 26.75
CA GLY A 602 3.99 -42.61 25.33
C GLY A 602 4.83 -43.62 24.52
N VAL A 603 4.32 -44.53 23.68
CA VAL A 603 3.03 -44.63 22.98
C VAL A 603 2.51 -46.07 23.06
N ALA A 604 1.26 -46.29 23.47
CA ALA A 604 0.58 -47.57 23.32
C ALA A 604 -0.03 -47.67 21.91
N LYS A 605 0.36 -48.67 21.12
CA LYS A 605 -0.28 -48.94 19.82
C LYS A 605 -1.48 -49.88 20.01
N ILE A 606 -2.68 -49.35 19.81
CA ILE A 606 -3.92 -50.13 19.71
C ILE A 606 -3.88 -50.90 18.38
N VAL A 607 -4.09 -52.21 18.42
CA VAL A 607 -4.27 -53.03 17.22
C VAL A 607 -5.74 -53.42 17.13
N ARG A 608 -6.46 -52.86 16.14
CA ARG A 608 -7.81 -53.30 15.79
C ARG A 608 -7.72 -54.29 14.64
N LEU A 609 -8.17 -55.53 14.87
CA LEU A 609 -8.26 -56.55 13.84
C LEU A 609 -9.72 -56.62 13.36
N TYR A 610 -9.96 -56.32 12.09
CA TYR A 610 -11.27 -56.46 11.46
C TYR A 610 -11.29 -57.73 10.62
N THR A 611 -12.10 -58.70 11.00
CA THR A 611 -12.38 -59.91 10.22
C THR A 611 -13.79 -59.84 9.66
N THR A 612 -13.91 -59.70 8.34
CA THR A 612 -15.19 -59.82 7.64
C THR A 612 -15.22 -61.15 6.90
N THR A 613 -16.00 -62.10 7.40
CA THR A 613 -16.19 -63.41 6.77
C THR A 613 -17.43 -63.36 5.89
N TYR A 614 -17.28 -63.50 4.57
CA TYR A 614 -18.41 -63.75 3.68
C TYR A 614 -18.53 -65.26 3.44
N MET A 615 -19.56 -65.89 4.00
CA MET A 615 -20.02 -67.21 3.54
C MET A 615 -21.28 -67.03 2.70
N GLN A 616 -21.28 -67.59 1.50
CA GLN A 616 -22.49 -67.91 0.77
C GLN A 616 -22.65 -69.44 0.81
N GLU A 617 -23.51 -69.92 1.69
CA GLU A 617 -23.92 -71.32 1.70
C GLU A 617 -25.18 -71.50 0.83
N TYR A 618 -25.13 -72.46 -0.09
CA TYR A 618 -26.28 -72.91 -0.87
C TYR A 618 -26.54 -74.38 -0.55
N LEU A 619 -27.72 -74.70 -0.04
CA LEU A 619 -28.10 -76.08 0.28
C LEU A 619 -29.56 -76.36 -0.12
N TYR A 620 -29.72 -77.36 -0.99
CA TYR A 620 -30.98 -77.75 -1.62
C TYR A 620 -31.76 -78.76 -0.77
N LYS A 621 -33.10 -78.68 -0.73
CA LYS A 621 -33.96 -79.76 -0.22
C LYS A 621 -35.33 -79.80 -0.91
N VAL A 622 -36.10 -80.84 -0.60
CA VAL A 622 -37.01 -81.56 -1.51
C VAL A 622 -38.23 -82.10 -0.72
N ASN A 623 -39.47 -81.78 -1.12
CA ASN A 623 -40.77 -82.09 -0.46
C ASN A 623 -41.78 -82.87 -1.34
N SER A 624 -42.99 -83.16 -0.82
CA SER A 624 -44.19 -83.63 -1.59
C SER A 624 -44.75 -82.52 -2.54
N LEU A 625 -45.73 -82.65 -3.45
CA LEU A 625 -46.51 -83.77 -4.03
C LEU A 625 -47.99 -83.79 -3.59
N ALA A 626 -48.86 -83.12 -4.37
CA ALA A 626 -50.34 -83.10 -4.35
C ALA A 626 -51.04 -82.32 -3.21
N GLY A 627 -52.09 -81.53 -3.46
CA GLY A 627 -52.75 -81.18 -4.73
C GLY A 627 -53.93 -80.16 -4.57
N SER A 628 -54.74 -80.04 -5.63
CA SER A 628 -56.05 -79.32 -5.78
C SER A 628 -56.16 -77.77 -5.70
N GLU A 629 -56.50 -77.20 -6.88
CA GLU A 629 -57.57 -76.19 -7.16
C GLU A 629 -57.51 -74.75 -6.58
N GLY A 630 -57.88 -73.75 -7.41
CA GLY A 630 -58.28 -72.41 -6.95
C GLY A 630 -57.80 -71.19 -7.78
N GLU A 631 -58.49 -70.92 -8.90
CA GLU A 631 -58.83 -69.62 -9.52
C GLU A 631 -57.97 -68.32 -9.37
N ASP A 632 -57.73 -67.72 -10.55
CA ASP A 632 -57.93 -66.29 -10.92
C ASP A 632 -56.98 -65.10 -10.62
N TYR A 633 -56.69 -64.42 -11.74
CA TYR A 633 -56.63 -62.96 -12.00
C TYR A 633 -55.40 -62.07 -11.71
N TYR A 634 -54.82 -61.62 -12.83
CA TYR A 634 -54.45 -60.23 -13.20
C TYR A 634 -53.18 -59.50 -12.65
N ASP A 635 -52.22 -59.38 -13.57
CA ASP A 635 -51.64 -58.12 -14.14
C ASP A 635 -50.80 -57.16 -13.25
N PRO A 636 -49.76 -56.47 -13.78
CA PRO A 636 -48.60 -56.05 -12.99
C PRO A 636 -48.37 -54.52 -12.92
N ARG A 637 -47.12 -54.12 -12.63
CA ARG A 637 -46.59 -52.80 -12.24
C ARG A 637 -46.69 -52.61 -10.72
N THR A 638 -45.63 -52.25 -10.01
CA THR A 638 -44.51 -51.36 -10.39
C THR A 638 -43.16 -51.90 -9.92
#